data_AF-A0AAV6AU93-F1
#
_entry.id   AF-A0AAV6AU93-F1
#
_cell.length_a   1.000
_cell.length_b   1.000
_cell.length_c   1.000
_cell.angle_alpha   90.00
_cell.angle_beta   90.00
_cell.angle_gamma   90.00
#
_symmetry.space_group_name_H-M   'P 1'
#
loop_
_entity.id
_entity.type
_entity.pdbx_description
1 polymer ?
#
loop_
_entity_poly.entity_id
_entity_poly.type
_entity_poly.pdbx_seq_one_letter_code
_entity_poly.pdbx_strand_id
1 'polypeptide(L)'
;LYGAPALTLEEFQNYKPDWVIGASVRLGVPLGQYESDKLVNIGANRWSVKPEIGISKTWNDWTLELSPGVIFFTDNDDFLGGKTREQDPIYAFQAHLSYTFRPGMWAAIDGTYYGGGRTTVDGVEGNDLQSNTRIGATFSMPLSQQHSLKLYASTGVSTRTGTDFQVVGIAWQIRWGGRTN
;
A
#
# COMPACT_ATOMS: atom_id res chain seq x y z
N LEU A 1 -1.03 -12.01 14.44
CA LEU A 1 0.08 -12.36 13.53
C LEU A 1 0.34 -13.85 13.68
N TYR A 2 0.39 -14.58 12.57
CA TYR A 2 0.61 -16.03 12.51
C TYR A 2 1.79 -16.32 11.57
N GLY A 3 2.60 -17.34 11.88
CA GLY A 3 3.67 -17.82 11.00
C GLY A 3 4.92 -16.95 10.93
N ALA A 4 5.10 -16.02 11.87
CA ALA A 4 6.31 -15.20 12.00
C ALA A 4 6.75 -15.19 13.48
N PRO A 5 7.47 -16.23 13.95
CA PRO A 5 8.00 -16.28 15.31
C PRO A 5 9.04 -15.17 15.53
N ALA A 6 9.24 -14.77 16.79
CA ALA A 6 10.36 -13.92 17.15
C ALA A 6 11.66 -14.74 17.08
N LEU A 7 12.57 -14.36 16.18
CA LEU A 7 13.83 -15.06 15.93
C LEU A 7 15.01 -14.18 16.29
N THR A 8 16.05 -14.80 16.83
CA THR A 8 17.38 -14.19 16.94
C THR A 8 18.03 -14.07 15.55
N LEU A 9 19.15 -13.33 15.46
CA LEU A 9 19.86 -13.15 14.18
C LEU A 9 20.37 -14.49 13.60
N GLU A 10 20.82 -15.40 14.46
CA GLU A 10 21.30 -16.73 14.07
C GLU A 10 20.17 -17.62 13.57
N GLU A 11 19.03 -17.65 14.28
CA GLU A 11 17.85 -18.39 13.86
C GLU A 11 17.25 -17.84 12.56
N PHE A 12 17.30 -16.52 12.37
CA PHE A 12 16.81 -15.87 11.15
C PHE A 12 17.58 -16.30 9.89
N GLN A 13 18.88 -16.60 10.00
CA GLN A 13 19.68 -17.06 8.85
C GLN A 13 19.16 -18.38 8.27
N ASN A 14 18.61 -19.25 9.13
CA ASN A 14 18.11 -20.57 8.74
C ASN A 14 16.58 -20.61 8.61
N TYR A 15 15.90 -19.50 8.90
CA TYR A 15 14.45 -19.44 8.85
C TYR A 15 13.94 -19.51 7.42
N LYS A 16 13.02 -20.42 7.17
CA LYS A 16 12.28 -20.52 5.92
C LYS A 16 10.82 -20.16 6.20
N PRO A 17 10.40 -18.93 5.88
CA PRO A 17 9.00 -18.57 5.96
C PRO A 17 8.18 -19.53 5.11
N ASP A 18 6.99 -19.90 5.60
CA ASP A 18 6.02 -20.66 4.81
C ASP A 18 4.78 -19.79 4.64
N TRP A 19 3.76 -19.97 5.47
CA TRP A 19 2.63 -19.06 5.56
C TRP A 19 2.87 -18.00 6.63
N VAL A 20 2.65 -16.73 6.31
CA VAL A 20 2.57 -15.63 7.28
C VAL A 20 1.24 -14.92 7.10
N ILE A 21 0.49 -14.73 8.18
CA ILE A 21 -0.79 -14.02 8.15
C ILE A 21 -0.80 -12.91 9.20
N GLY A 22 -0.99 -11.68 8.74
CA GLY A 22 -1.07 -10.48 9.55
C GLY A 22 -2.39 -9.75 9.35
N ALA A 23 -2.71 -8.87 10.28
CA ALA A 23 -3.78 -7.90 10.13
C ALA A 23 -3.26 -6.54 10.58
N SER A 24 -3.72 -5.47 9.94
CA SER A 24 -3.37 -4.11 10.29
C SER A 24 -4.60 -3.20 10.21
N VAL A 25 -4.55 -2.09 10.95
CA VAL A 25 -5.55 -1.02 10.87
C VAL A 25 -4.81 0.29 10.69
N ARG A 26 -5.19 1.06 9.67
CA ARG A 26 -4.71 2.43 9.47
C ARG A 26 -5.83 3.41 9.80
N LEU A 27 -5.50 4.43 10.60
CA LEU A 27 -6.41 5.53 10.94
C LEU A 27 -5.95 6.80 10.23
N GLY A 28 -6.85 7.43 9.49
CA GLY A 28 -6.68 8.80 9.00
C GLY A 28 -7.45 9.74 9.91
N VAL A 29 -6.72 10.66 10.54
CA VAL A 29 -7.26 11.61 11.52
C VAL A 29 -7.46 12.98 10.86
N PRO A 30 -8.56 13.71 11.15
CA PRO A 30 -8.88 14.99 10.51
C PRO A 30 -8.12 16.16 11.15
N LEU A 31 -6.79 16.06 11.25
CA LEU A 31 -5.93 17.09 11.85
C LEU A 31 -5.22 17.98 10.83
N GLY A 32 -5.35 17.68 9.54
CA GLY A 32 -4.77 18.48 8.46
C GLY A 32 -5.54 19.78 8.23
N GLN A 33 -4.86 20.82 7.75
CA GLN A 33 -5.49 22.10 7.38
C GLN A 33 -6.61 21.87 6.37
N TYR A 34 -7.77 22.45 6.67
CA TYR A 34 -8.96 22.35 5.86
C TYR A 34 -9.69 23.69 5.85
N GLU A 35 -10.04 24.14 4.66
CA GLU A 35 -10.79 25.36 4.38
C GLU A 35 -12.06 24.95 3.63
N SER A 36 -13.22 25.13 4.27
CA SER A 36 -14.51 24.62 3.79
C SER A 36 -15.07 25.36 2.58
N ASP A 37 -14.51 26.51 2.22
CA ASP A 37 -14.82 27.26 1.00
C ASP A 37 -13.96 26.82 -0.20
N LYS A 38 -12.95 25.96 0.02
CA LYS A 38 -12.05 25.46 -1.02
C LYS A 38 -12.41 24.04 -1.44
N LEU A 39 -12.38 23.79 -2.74
CA LEU A 39 -12.54 22.44 -3.30
C LEU A 39 -11.33 21.55 -3.04
N VAL A 40 -10.12 22.14 -3.12
CA VAL A 40 -8.86 21.43 -2.92
C VAL A 40 -8.31 21.75 -1.54
N ASN A 41 -8.13 20.71 -0.74
CA ASN A 41 -7.65 20.81 0.64
C ASN A 41 -6.53 19.81 0.92
N ILE A 42 -5.70 20.14 1.92
CA ILE A 42 -4.65 19.24 2.42
C ILE A 42 -5.28 18.17 3.33
N GLY A 43 -6.12 18.61 4.28
CA GLY A 43 -6.94 17.76 5.11
C GLY A 43 -8.24 17.36 4.41
N ALA A 44 -8.85 16.26 4.87
CA ALA A 44 -10.13 15.80 4.34
C ALA A 44 -11.34 16.15 5.22
N ASN A 45 -11.09 16.75 6.40
CA ASN A 45 -12.09 17.04 7.45
C ASN A 45 -13.02 15.86 7.79
N ARG A 46 -12.46 14.66 7.81
CA ARG A 46 -13.17 13.44 8.20
C ARG A 46 -12.20 12.37 8.64
N TRP A 47 -12.71 11.40 9.37
CA TRP A 47 -11.96 10.21 9.73
C TRP A 47 -11.94 9.22 8.57
N SER A 48 -10.89 8.39 8.54
CA SER A 48 -10.89 7.17 7.75
C SER A 48 -10.30 6.01 8.53
N VAL A 49 -10.82 4.81 8.30
CA VAL A 49 -10.33 3.58 8.92
C VAL A 49 -10.13 2.55 7.83
N LYS A 50 -8.91 2.01 7.73
CA LYS A 50 -8.56 0.95 6.78
C LYS A 50 -8.10 -0.30 7.53
N PRO A 51 -9.00 -1.24 7.87
CA PRO A 51 -8.59 -2.61 8.17
C PRO A 51 -8.05 -3.30 6.91
N GLU A 52 -7.00 -4.11 7.10
CA GLU A 52 -6.35 -4.88 6.04
C GLU A 52 -5.82 -6.19 6.60
N ILE A 53 -5.94 -7.27 5.83
CA ILE A 53 -5.33 -8.56 6.12
C ILE A 53 -4.18 -8.75 5.15
N GLY A 54 -3.00 -9.14 5.64
CA GLY A 54 -1.85 -9.49 4.82
C GLY A 54 -1.61 -11.00 4.89
N ILE A 55 -1.44 -11.63 3.73
CA ILE A 55 -1.16 -13.06 3.59
C ILE A 55 0.09 -13.20 2.76
N SER A 56 1.12 -13.85 3.29
CA SER A 56 2.35 -14.18 2.56
C SER A 56 2.53 -15.69 2.53
N LYS A 57 2.91 -16.21 1.38
CA LYS A 57 3.26 -17.61 1.17
C LYS A 57 4.56 -17.70 0.41
N THR A 58 5.56 -18.33 1.00
CA THR A 58 6.84 -18.61 0.35
C THR A 58 6.92 -20.09 -0.03
N TRP A 59 7.39 -20.37 -1.25
CA TRP A 59 7.69 -21.72 -1.71
C TRP A 59 8.95 -21.69 -2.58
N ASN A 60 9.97 -22.44 -2.18
CA ASN A 60 11.32 -22.34 -2.73
C ASN A 60 11.78 -20.87 -2.71
N ASP A 61 12.13 -20.34 -3.89
CA ASP A 61 12.59 -18.97 -4.07
C ASP A 61 11.47 -17.98 -4.39
N TRP A 62 10.22 -18.45 -4.51
CA TRP A 62 9.05 -17.62 -4.80
C TRP A 62 8.35 -17.19 -3.52
N THR A 63 7.86 -15.95 -3.49
CA THR A 63 6.95 -15.46 -2.44
C THR A 63 5.79 -14.72 -3.07
N LEU A 64 4.57 -15.11 -2.70
CA LEU A 64 3.34 -14.39 -3.03
C LEU A 64 2.80 -13.70 -1.77
N GLU A 65 2.50 -12.42 -1.91
CA GLU A 65 1.87 -11.61 -0.87
C GLU A 65 0.55 -11.05 -1.39
N LEU A 66 -0.51 -11.18 -0.61
CA LEU A 66 -1.85 -10.68 -0.91
C LEU A 66 -2.35 -9.82 0.26
N SER A 67 -2.91 -8.65 -0.05
CA SER A 67 -3.42 -7.72 0.97
C SER A 67 -4.79 -7.15 0.58
N PRO A 68 -5.90 -7.84 0.89
CA PRO A 68 -7.24 -7.26 0.82
C PRO A 68 -7.51 -6.31 2.00
N GLY A 69 -8.16 -5.20 1.71
CA GLY A 69 -8.60 -4.22 2.72
C GLY A 69 -9.79 -3.39 2.25
N VAL A 70 -10.39 -2.67 3.19
CA VAL A 70 -11.50 -1.75 2.93
C VAL A 70 -11.23 -0.46 3.66
N ILE A 71 -11.50 0.69 3.04
CA ILE A 71 -11.38 2.01 3.66
C ILE A 71 -12.79 2.53 3.91
N PHE A 72 -13.10 2.79 5.18
CA PHE A 72 -14.33 3.45 5.60
C PHE A 72 -14.05 4.92 5.88
N PHE A 73 -15.06 5.77 5.67
CA PHE A 73 -15.01 7.19 5.91
C PHE A 73 -16.14 7.61 6.83
N THR A 74 -15.90 8.62 7.67
CA THR A 74 -17.00 9.40 8.26
C THR A 74 -17.40 10.49 7.28
N ASP A 75 -18.57 11.06 7.51
CA ASP A 75 -19.07 12.19 6.74
C ASP A 75 -18.25 13.46 7.04
N ASN A 76 -18.28 14.39 6.10
CA ASN A 76 -17.76 15.74 6.27
C ASN A 76 -18.92 16.72 6.14
N ASP A 77 -19.38 17.25 7.27
CA ASP A 77 -20.53 18.16 7.36
C ASP A 77 -20.20 19.63 7.08
N ASP A 78 -18.97 19.93 6.69
CA ASP A 78 -18.54 21.30 6.34
C ASP A 78 -17.80 21.31 4.99
N PHE A 79 -18.42 20.70 3.97
CA PHE A 79 -17.90 20.66 2.62
C PHE A 79 -18.45 21.80 1.75
N LEU A 80 -17.58 22.57 1.08
CA LEU A 80 -17.98 23.60 0.11
C LEU A 80 -19.14 24.50 0.56
N GLY A 81 -18.92 25.20 1.68
CA GLY A 81 -19.91 26.10 2.26
C GLY A 81 -21.00 25.38 3.05
N GLY A 82 -20.61 24.42 3.91
CA GLY A 82 -21.51 23.79 4.88
C GLY A 82 -22.35 22.62 4.34
N LYS A 83 -21.99 22.03 3.20
CA LYS A 83 -22.65 20.83 2.66
C LYS A 83 -22.17 19.58 3.37
N THR A 84 -22.99 18.54 3.39
CA THR A 84 -22.58 17.22 3.85
C THR A 84 -22.05 16.41 2.68
N ARG A 85 -20.79 15.99 2.78
CA ARG A 85 -20.14 15.07 1.83
C ARG A 85 -19.93 13.70 2.46
N GLU A 86 -20.60 12.72 1.89
CA GLU A 86 -20.47 11.30 2.21
C GLU A 86 -19.59 10.62 1.15
N GLN A 87 -18.97 9.49 1.52
CA GLN A 87 -18.26 8.66 0.57
C GLN A 87 -18.38 7.18 0.91
N ASP A 88 -18.81 6.40 -0.09
CA ASP A 88 -18.89 4.95 0.03
C ASP A 88 -17.52 4.33 0.36
N PRO A 89 -17.50 3.13 0.96
CA PRO A 89 -16.25 2.43 1.20
C PRO A 89 -15.42 2.22 -0.07
N ILE A 90 -14.10 2.30 0.07
CA ILE A 90 -13.16 1.92 -0.99
C ILE A 90 -12.62 0.53 -0.69
N TYR A 91 -12.83 -0.40 -1.61
CA TYR A 91 -12.21 -1.72 -1.59
C TYR A 91 -10.80 -1.61 -2.16
N ALA A 92 -9.82 -2.15 -1.44
CA ALA A 92 -8.42 -2.15 -1.82
C ALA A 92 -7.91 -3.59 -1.89
N PHE A 93 -7.13 -3.90 -2.92
CA PHE A 93 -6.46 -5.18 -3.04
C PHE A 93 -5.05 -4.98 -3.57
N GLN A 94 -4.07 -5.60 -2.92
CA GLN A 94 -2.68 -5.61 -3.38
C GLN A 94 -2.20 -7.04 -3.53
N ALA A 95 -1.38 -7.28 -4.55
CA ALA A 95 -0.73 -8.55 -4.80
C ALA A 95 0.71 -8.32 -5.23
N HIS A 96 1.63 -9.08 -4.67
CA HIS A 96 3.06 -9.02 -4.98
C HIS A 96 3.58 -10.43 -5.18
N LEU A 97 4.19 -10.70 -6.34
CA LEU A 97 4.87 -11.96 -6.59
C LEU A 97 6.36 -11.68 -6.78
N SER A 98 7.19 -12.23 -5.91
CA SER A 98 8.64 -12.06 -5.94
C SER A 98 9.37 -13.38 -6.12
N TYR A 99 10.55 -13.30 -6.75
CA TYR A 99 11.51 -14.37 -6.89
C TYR A 99 12.86 -13.95 -6.33
N THR A 100 13.42 -14.75 -5.44
CA THR A 100 14.73 -14.51 -4.82
C THR A 100 15.80 -15.31 -5.56
N PHE A 101 16.72 -14.62 -6.24
CA PHE A 101 17.81 -15.30 -6.96
C PHE A 101 18.90 -15.83 -6.01
N ARG A 102 19.20 -15.04 -4.98
CA ARG A 102 20.16 -15.33 -3.90
C ARG A 102 19.94 -14.31 -2.78
N PRO A 103 20.49 -14.51 -1.57
CA PRO A 103 20.33 -13.56 -0.48
C PRO A 103 20.62 -12.11 -0.91
N GLY A 104 19.64 -11.23 -0.72
CA GLY A 104 19.71 -9.81 -1.08
C GLY A 104 19.42 -9.45 -2.54
N MET A 105 19.24 -10.43 -3.45
CA MET A 105 18.96 -10.21 -4.86
C MET A 105 17.63 -10.83 -5.28
N TRP A 106 16.67 -10.02 -5.68
CA TRP A 106 15.31 -10.47 -5.99
C TRP A 106 14.62 -9.57 -7.00
N ALA A 107 13.62 -10.10 -7.68
CA ALA A 107 12.70 -9.36 -8.56
C ALA A 107 11.26 -9.59 -8.13
N ALA A 108 10.37 -8.64 -8.39
CA ALA A 108 8.94 -8.76 -8.14
C ALA A 108 8.11 -8.10 -9.22
N ILE A 109 6.90 -8.62 -9.38
CA ILE A 109 5.79 -7.96 -10.07
C ILE A 109 4.70 -7.62 -9.06
N ASP A 110 4.10 -6.46 -9.23
CA ASP A 110 3.22 -5.84 -8.26
C ASP A 110 1.90 -5.46 -8.93
N GLY A 111 0.80 -5.70 -8.23
CA GLY A 111 -0.55 -5.34 -8.66
C GLY A 111 -1.29 -4.64 -7.52
N THR A 112 -2.00 -3.56 -7.84
CA THR A 112 -2.86 -2.86 -6.88
C THR A 112 -4.16 -2.47 -7.55
N TYR A 113 -5.27 -2.74 -6.89
CA TYR A 113 -6.62 -2.40 -7.31
C TYR A 113 -7.33 -1.60 -6.22
N TYR A 114 -8.02 -0.54 -6.63
CA TYR A 114 -8.97 0.21 -5.82
C TYR A 114 -10.31 0.31 -6.54
N GLY A 115 -11.40 0.02 -5.84
CA GLY A 115 -12.76 0.12 -6.38
C GLY A 115 -13.74 0.70 -5.35
N GLY A 116 -14.82 1.34 -5.81
CA GLY A 116 -15.86 1.90 -4.94
C GLY A 116 -15.68 3.40 -4.71
N GLY A 117 -15.89 3.89 -3.48
CA GLY A 117 -15.53 5.26 -3.14
C GLY A 117 -16.37 6.36 -3.80
N ARG A 118 -17.57 6.06 -4.28
CA ARG A 118 -18.45 7.07 -4.87
C ARG A 118 -18.82 8.12 -3.81
N THR A 119 -18.88 9.39 -4.21
CA THR A 119 -19.24 10.47 -3.29
C THR A 119 -20.68 10.91 -3.45
N THR A 120 -21.28 11.35 -2.35
CA THR A 120 -22.61 11.96 -2.33
C THR A 120 -22.50 13.30 -1.63
N VAL A 121 -23.03 14.37 -2.24
CA VAL A 121 -23.02 15.71 -1.66
C VAL A 121 -24.46 16.20 -1.54
N ASP A 122 -24.93 16.45 -0.31
CA ASP A 122 -26.32 16.81 0.01
C ASP A 122 -27.35 15.87 -0.67
N GLY A 123 -27.08 14.56 -0.66
CA GLY A 123 -27.93 13.54 -1.27
C GLY A 123 -27.82 13.42 -2.80
N VAL A 124 -27.01 14.25 -3.45
CA VAL A 124 -26.73 14.15 -4.89
C VAL A 124 -25.51 13.26 -5.12
N GLU A 125 -25.74 12.12 -5.77
CA GLU A 125 -24.70 11.15 -6.09
C GLU A 125 -23.75 11.68 -7.19
N GLY A 126 -22.45 11.56 -6.94
CA GLY A 126 -21.38 11.91 -7.88
C GLY A 126 -21.12 10.83 -8.93
N ASN A 127 -20.71 11.25 -10.13
CA ASN A 127 -20.23 10.34 -11.17
C ASN A 127 -18.71 10.13 -11.07
N ASP A 128 -18.25 9.72 -9.90
CA ASP A 128 -16.83 9.66 -9.51
C ASP A 128 -16.43 8.30 -8.92
N LEU A 129 -17.17 7.24 -9.26
CA LEU A 129 -16.88 5.87 -8.84
C LEU A 129 -15.43 5.49 -9.18
N GLN A 130 -14.66 5.18 -8.15
CA GLN A 130 -13.27 4.80 -8.28
C GLN A 130 -13.15 3.39 -8.85
N SER A 131 -12.23 3.24 -9.81
CA SER A 131 -11.86 1.95 -10.42
C SER A 131 -10.46 2.10 -11.00
N ASN A 132 -9.47 1.90 -10.14
CA ASN A 132 -8.07 2.19 -10.44
C ASN A 132 -7.24 0.92 -10.28
N THR A 133 -6.55 0.52 -11.36
CA THR A 133 -5.61 -0.60 -11.35
C THR A 133 -4.22 -0.09 -11.68
N ARG A 134 -3.23 -0.50 -10.89
CA ARG A 134 -1.82 -0.21 -11.12
C ARG A 134 -1.03 -1.51 -11.15
N ILE A 135 -0.07 -1.58 -12.06
CA ILE A 135 0.93 -2.65 -12.08
C ILE A 135 2.33 -2.07 -11.93
N GLY A 136 3.24 -2.85 -11.38
CA GLY A 136 4.62 -2.47 -11.22
C GLY A 136 5.56 -3.66 -11.29
N ALA A 137 6.84 -3.34 -11.40
CA ALA A 137 7.92 -4.29 -11.26
C ALA A 137 9.04 -3.66 -10.43
N THR A 138 9.66 -4.48 -9.62
CA THR A 138 10.76 -4.08 -8.75
C THR A 138 11.92 -5.06 -8.91
N PHE A 139 13.15 -4.55 -8.96
CA PHE A 139 14.36 -5.35 -8.89
C PHE A 139 15.27 -4.79 -7.81
N SER A 140 15.84 -5.66 -6.98
CA SER A 140 16.78 -5.29 -5.92
C SER A 140 18.02 -6.15 -6.05
N MET A 141 19.20 -5.52 -5.91
CA MET A 141 20.48 -6.22 -5.92
C MET A 141 21.41 -5.71 -4.82
N PRO A 142 22.17 -6.61 -4.16
CA PRO A 142 23.17 -6.20 -3.19
C PRO A 142 24.43 -5.74 -3.94
N LEU A 143 24.94 -4.57 -3.58
CA LEU A 143 26.23 -4.04 -4.04
C LEU A 143 27.35 -4.49 -3.09
N SER A 144 27.06 -4.59 -1.80
CA SER A 144 27.94 -5.13 -0.76
C SER A 144 27.11 -5.64 0.42
N GLN A 145 27.76 -6.04 1.53
CA GLN A 145 27.06 -6.47 2.75
C GLN A 145 26.16 -5.38 3.35
N GLN A 146 26.47 -4.10 3.10
CA GLN A 146 25.77 -2.95 3.69
C GLN A 146 24.97 -2.15 2.67
N HIS A 147 25.22 -2.34 1.37
CA HIS A 147 24.68 -1.51 0.30
C HIS A 147 23.84 -2.34 -0.67
N SER A 148 22.68 -1.82 -1.04
CA SER A 148 21.85 -2.40 -2.10
C SER A 148 21.26 -1.32 -3.00
N LEU A 149 21.03 -1.69 -4.25
CA LEU A 149 20.35 -0.86 -5.24
C LEU A 149 18.98 -1.46 -5.53
N LYS A 150 17.96 -0.61 -5.59
CA LYS A 150 16.60 -0.98 -5.98
C LYS A 150 16.16 -0.15 -7.17
N LEU A 151 15.67 -0.82 -8.21
CA LEU A 151 15.03 -0.23 -9.37
C LEU A 151 13.56 -0.59 -9.34
N TYR A 152 12.68 0.36 -9.62
CA TYR A 152 11.25 0.10 -9.67
C TYR A 152 10.58 0.94 -10.75
N ALA A 153 9.57 0.36 -11.38
CA ALA A 153 8.72 1.03 -12.34
C ALA A 153 7.25 0.65 -12.09
N SER A 154 6.33 1.57 -12.29
CA SER A 154 4.89 1.29 -12.20
C SER A 154 4.05 2.20 -13.07
N THR A 155 2.91 1.71 -13.53
CA THR A 155 1.98 2.40 -14.43
C THR A 155 0.53 2.09 -14.08
N GLY A 156 -0.38 3.05 -14.32
CA GLY A 156 -1.82 2.81 -14.28
C GLY A 156 -2.27 2.00 -15.50
N VAL A 157 -3.10 0.98 -15.28
CA VAL A 157 -3.68 0.15 -16.35
C VAL A 157 -5.11 0.58 -16.67
N SER A 158 -5.87 0.96 -15.65
CA SER A 158 -7.21 1.53 -15.79
C SER A 158 -7.37 2.59 -14.70
N THR A 159 -7.82 3.79 -15.08
CA THR A 159 -8.13 4.88 -14.16
C THR A 159 -9.43 5.52 -14.64
N ARG A 160 -10.54 5.27 -13.94
CA ARG A 160 -11.83 5.93 -14.25
C ARG A 160 -11.93 7.30 -13.58
N THR A 161 -11.42 7.40 -12.35
CA THR A 161 -11.40 8.62 -11.55
C THR A 161 -10.14 8.61 -10.69
N GLY A 162 -9.29 9.63 -10.82
CA GLY A 162 -8.07 9.78 -10.01
C GLY A 162 -6.77 9.83 -10.83
N THR A 163 -5.67 9.42 -10.22
CA THR A 163 -4.30 9.68 -10.67
C THR A 163 -3.80 8.64 -11.67
N ASP A 164 -3.70 9.03 -12.94
CA ASP A 164 -2.97 8.29 -13.99
C ASP A 164 -1.55 8.85 -14.13
N PHE A 165 -0.55 8.06 -13.74
CA PHE A 165 0.85 8.48 -13.79
C PHE A 165 1.80 7.28 -13.83
N GLN A 166 2.90 7.47 -14.53
CA GLN A 166 4.01 6.51 -14.59
C GLN A 166 5.07 6.91 -13.56
N VAL A 167 5.66 5.92 -12.91
CA VAL A 167 6.79 6.10 -11.99
C VAL A 167 7.91 5.21 -12.46
N VAL A 168 9.11 5.79 -12.55
CA VAL A 168 10.37 5.05 -12.66
C VAL A 168 11.29 5.62 -11.60
N GLY A 169 11.97 4.76 -10.85
CA GLY A 169 12.81 5.21 -9.75
C GLY A 169 13.97 4.28 -9.46
N ILE A 170 14.97 4.88 -8.81
CA ILE A 170 16.16 4.23 -8.30
C ILE A 170 16.30 4.60 -6.83
N ALA A 171 16.62 3.62 -5.99
CA ALA A 171 16.87 3.82 -4.58
C ALA A 171 18.17 3.13 -4.18
N TRP A 172 19.01 3.84 -3.44
CA TRP A 172 20.18 3.30 -2.77
C TRP A 172 19.84 3.06 -1.30
N GLN A 173 20.00 1.83 -0.82
CA GLN A 173 19.67 1.46 0.55
C GLN A 173 20.94 1.09 1.31
N ILE A 174 21.07 1.63 2.53
CA ILE A 174 22.18 1.35 3.44
C ILE A 174 21.62 0.63 4.66
N ARG A 175 22.17 -0.54 4.96
CA ARG A 175 21.90 -1.28 6.19
C ARG A 175 22.96 -0.92 7.23
N TRP A 176 22.52 -0.43 8.38
CA TRP A 176 23.37 -0.09 9.52
C TRP A 176 23.17 -1.14 10.62
N GLY A 177 24.27 -1.72 11.12
CA GLY A 177 24.25 -2.77 12.15
C GLY A 177 24.43 -4.19 11.62
N GLY A 178 24.99 -5.08 12.45
CA GLY A 178 25.36 -6.46 12.08
C GLY A 178 26.86 -6.66 11.80
N ARG A 179 27.75 -6.19 12.69
CA ARG A 179 29.17 -6.60 12.65
C ARG A 179 29.25 -8.10 12.90
N THR A 180 29.64 -8.87 11.88
CA THR A 180 30.29 -10.15 12.10
C THR A 180 31.71 -9.86 12.58
N ASN A 181 32.04 -10.34 13.78
CA ASN A 181 33.44 -10.54 14.16
C ASN A 181 34.11 -11.53 13.20
#